data_AF-A0A2U9IT31-F1
#
_entry.id   AF-A0A2U9IT31-F1
#
_cell.length_a   1.000
_cell.length_b   1.000
_cell.length_c   1.000
_cell.angle_alpha   90.00
_cell.angle_beta   90.00
_cell.angle_gamma   90.00
#
_symmetry.space_group_name_H-M   'P 1'
#
loop_
_entity.id
_entity.type
_entity.pdbx_description
1 polymer ?
#
loop_
_entity_poly.entity_id
_entity_poly.type
_entity_poly.pdbx_seq_one_letter_code
_entity_poly.pdbx_strand_id
1 'polypeptide(L)'
;MMDPVCGMEVDEKSNYKTMYRGKMYYFCSSHCKSAFEKDPETYLKGGPKGMPHEHAGGSGESNREGHGDPGPHGLHGGHHGS
;
A
#
# COMPACT_ATOMS: atom_id res chain seq x y z
N MET A 1 8.83 10.33 -16.07
CA MET A 1 7.77 11.01 -15.29
C MET A 1 6.59 10.06 -15.11
N MET A 2 5.83 10.12 -14.01
CA MET A 2 4.56 9.36 -13.92
C MET A 2 3.34 10.18 -14.36
N ASP A 3 2.48 9.56 -15.15
CA ASP A 3 1.15 10.08 -15.49
C ASP A 3 0.26 10.08 -14.22
N PRO A 4 -0.27 11.22 -13.77
CA PRO A 4 -1.09 11.30 -12.55
C PRO A 4 -2.48 10.67 -12.70
N VAL A 5 -2.92 10.37 -13.93
CA VAL A 5 -4.21 9.73 -14.22
C VAL A 5 -4.10 8.22 -14.13
N CYS A 6 -3.12 7.62 -14.82
CA CYS A 6 -2.99 6.17 -14.92
C CYS A 6 -1.80 5.57 -14.16
N GLY A 7 -0.85 6.39 -13.69
CA GLY A 7 0.36 5.93 -13.01
C GLY A 7 1.40 5.31 -13.96
N MET A 8 1.23 5.43 -15.28
CA MET A 8 2.21 4.92 -16.23
C MET A 8 3.45 5.80 -16.30
N GLU A 9 4.59 5.18 -16.58
CA GLU A 9 5.81 5.90 -16.92
C GLU A 9 5.66 6.57 -18.29
N VAL A 10 5.90 7.88 -18.31
CA VAL A 10 5.84 8.75 -19.47
C VAL A 10 7.21 9.37 -19.68
N ASP A 11 7.63 9.36 -20.93
CA ASP A 11 8.86 9.99 -21.37
C ASP A 11 8.70 11.51 -21.47
N GLU A 12 9.75 12.25 -21.15
CA GLU A 12 9.79 13.71 -21.28
C GLU A 12 9.65 14.20 -22.74
N LYS A 13 9.83 13.30 -23.71
CA LYS A 13 9.57 13.55 -25.13
C LYS A 13 8.08 13.43 -25.51
N SER A 14 7.19 13.11 -24.57
CA SER A 14 5.76 13.04 -24.84
C SER A 14 5.23 14.40 -25.33
N ASN A 15 4.49 14.37 -26.44
CA ASN A 15 3.77 15.53 -26.96
C ASN A 15 2.54 15.87 -26.10
N TYR A 16 2.08 14.93 -25.28
CA TYR A 16 0.92 15.11 -24.42
C TYR A 16 1.37 15.65 -23.06
N LYS A 17 1.44 16.98 -22.95
CA LYS A 17 1.77 17.69 -21.70
C LYS A 17 0.87 18.89 -21.47
N THR A 18 0.70 19.28 -20.20
CA THR A 18 -0.06 20.46 -19.80
C THR A 18 0.61 21.16 -18.62
N MET A 19 0.42 22.48 -18.52
CA MET A 19 0.96 23.27 -17.40
C MET A 19 -0.18 23.57 -16.42
N TYR A 20 -0.02 23.13 -15.18
CA TYR A 20 -1.02 23.32 -14.12
C TYR A 20 -0.35 23.79 -12.82
N ARG A 21 -0.80 24.94 -12.28
CA ARG A 21 -0.23 25.59 -11.08
C ARG A 21 1.29 25.83 -11.17
N GLY A 22 1.78 26.17 -12.35
CA GLY A 22 3.21 26.40 -12.60
C GLY A 22 4.07 25.12 -12.66
N LYS A 23 3.43 23.94 -12.69
CA LYS A 23 4.11 22.64 -12.86
C LYS A 23 3.71 22.03 -14.20
N MET A 24 4.68 21.44 -14.89
CA MET A 24 4.43 20.74 -16.16
C MET A 24 4.15 19.26 -15.90
N TYR A 25 2.99 18.78 -16.37
CA TYR A 25 2.54 17.39 -16.27
C TYR A 25 2.52 16.75 -17.64
N TYR A 26 2.92 15.48 -17.71
CA TYR A 26 3.07 14.73 -18.94
C TYR A 26 2.17 13.49 -18.86
N PHE A 27 1.62 13.12 -20.00
CA PHE A 27 0.60 12.08 -20.13
C PHE A 27 1.01 11.05 -21.16
N CYS A 28 0.55 9.81 -20.99
CA CYS A 28 0.82 8.74 -21.95
C CYS A 28 -0.01 8.90 -23.23
N SER A 29 -1.13 9.63 -23.18
CA SER A 29 -2.10 9.75 -24.27
C SER A 29 -2.95 11.01 -24.15
N SER A 30 -3.59 11.41 -25.26
CA SER A 30 -4.55 12.53 -25.29
C SER A 30 -5.74 12.32 -24.34
N HIS A 31 -6.17 11.08 -24.15
CA HIS A 31 -7.24 10.74 -23.22
C HIS A 31 -6.89 11.09 -21.77
N CYS A 32 -5.69 10.70 -21.29
CA CYS A 32 -5.21 11.03 -19.95
C CYS A 32 -5.09 12.54 -19.77
N LYS A 33 -4.55 13.26 -20.77
CA LYS A 33 -4.48 14.72 -20.74
C LYS A 33 -5.86 15.34 -20.55
N SER A 34 -6.86 14.93 -21.35
CA SER A 34 -8.20 15.51 -21.27
C SER A 34 -8.90 15.17 -19.95
N ALA A 35 -8.70 13.96 -19.42
CA ALA A 35 -9.21 13.56 -18.10
C ALA A 35 -8.61 14.43 -16.99
N PHE A 36 -7.30 14.68 -17.05
CA PHE A 36 -6.61 15.57 -16.12
C PHE A 36 -7.08 17.02 -16.24
N GLU A 37 -7.30 17.54 -17.44
CA GLU A 37 -7.80 18.90 -17.65
C GLU A 37 -9.23 19.10 -17.11
N LYS A 38 -10.05 18.03 -17.09
CA LYS A 38 -11.39 18.06 -16.50
C LYS A 38 -11.37 18.17 -14.98
N ASP A 39 -10.51 17.39 -14.31
CA ASP A 39 -10.50 17.34 -12.84
C ASP A 39 -9.08 17.17 -12.26
N PRO A 40 -8.19 18.17 -12.45
CA PRO A 40 -6.77 18.03 -12.10
C PRO A 40 -6.57 17.92 -10.59
N GLU A 41 -7.41 18.56 -9.79
CA GLU A 41 -7.32 18.50 -8.34
C GLU A 41 -7.51 17.09 -7.79
N THR A 42 -8.40 16.29 -8.37
CA THR A 42 -8.64 14.91 -7.94
C THR A 42 -7.42 14.02 -8.19
N TYR A 43 -6.78 14.15 -9.35
CA TYR A 43 -5.57 13.38 -9.69
C TYR A 43 -4.35 13.85 -8.89
N LEU A 44 -4.27 15.14 -8.54
CA LEU A 44 -3.15 15.68 -7.77
C LEU A 44 -3.28 15.47 -6.26
N LYS A 45 -4.51 15.44 -5.71
CA LYS A 45 -4.74 15.18 -4.28
C LYS A 45 -4.54 13.70 -3.92
N GLY A 46 -4.74 12.78 -4.86
CA GLY A 46 -4.70 11.34 -4.63
C GLY A 46 -3.35 10.65 -4.90
N GLY A 47 -2.39 11.32 -5.54
CA GLY A 47 -1.20 10.64 -6.08
C GLY A 47 -1.56 9.55 -7.12
N PRO A 48 -0.58 8.87 -7.74
CA PRO A 48 -0.90 7.79 -8.67
C PRO A 48 -1.69 6.71 -7.92
N LYS A 49 -2.96 6.49 -8.32
CA LYS A 49 -3.89 5.46 -7.79
C LYS A 49 -3.41 4.01 -7.99
N GLY A 50 -2.17 3.80 -8.44
CA GLY A 50 -1.58 2.49 -8.74
C GLY A 50 -0.74 1.89 -7.60
N MET A 51 -0.47 2.65 -6.54
CA MET A 51 0.14 2.07 -5.35
C MET A 51 -1.00 1.81 -4.36
N PRO A 52 -1.37 0.54 -4.09
CA PRO A 52 -2.19 0.29 -2.92
C PRO A 52 -1.46 0.95 -1.75
N HIS A 53 -2.22 1.67 -0.94
CA HIS A 53 -1.83 2.02 0.41
C HIS A 53 -1.45 0.71 1.09
N GLU A 54 -0.18 0.30 0.97
CA GLU A 54 0.40 -0.73 1.80
C GLU A 54 0.25 -0.19 3.21
N HIS A 55 -0.65 -0.87 3.88
CA HIS A 55 -1.02 -0.74 5.27
C HIS A 55 0.26 -0.59 6.10
N ALA A 56 0.63 0.66 6.41
CA ALA A 56 1.58 0.97 7.46
C ALA A 56 0.88 0.69 8.81
N GLY A 57 0.62 -0.58 9.06
CA GLY A 57 0.29 -1.12 10.37
C GLY A 57 1.48 -1.95 10.77
N GLY A 58 2.42 -1.31 11.47
CA GLY A 58 3.46 -2.02 12.17
C GLY A 58 2.82 -2.91 13.23
N SER A 59 2.79 -4.22 13.01
CA SER A 59 2.72 -5.20 14.10
C SER A 59 4.13 -5.42 14.64
N GLY A 60 4.69 -4.35 15.20
CA GLY A 60 5.72 -4.45 16.22
C GLY A 60 5.05 -4.63 17.57
N GLU A 61 4.26 -5.68 17.75
CA GLU A 61 3.83 -6.09 19.10
C GLU A 61 4.89 -7.00 19.69
N SER A 62 5.78 -6.34 20.41
CA SER A 62 6.73 -6.94 21.32
C SER A 62 5.97 -7.57 22.49
N ASN A 63 5.88 -8.91 22.47
CA ASN A 63 6.06 -9.78 23.63
C ASN A 63 5.46 -9.33 24.99
N ARG A 64 4.22 -9.77 25.32
CA ARG A 64 3.83 -10.00 26.72
C ARG A 64 2.59 -10.89 26.93
N GLU A 65 2.62 -12.14 26.48
CA GLU A 65 1.76 -13.21 26.99
C GLU A 65 2.72 -14.37 27.30
N GLY A 66 2.85 -14.91 28.50
CA GLY A 66 1.96 -15.02 29.63
C GLY A 66 2.39 -16.34 30.26
N HIS A 67 3.00 -16.25 31.44
CA HIS A 67 3.28 -17.32 32.39
C HIS A 67 2.78 -18.72 31.98
N GLY A 68 3.73 -19.60 31.63
CA GLY A 68 3.47 -21.03 31.51
C GLY A 68 2.87 -21.55 32.82
N ASP A 69 1.62 -21.96 32.74
CA ASP A 69 0.85 -22.60 33.79
C ASP A 69 1.62 -23.84 34.33
N PRO A 70 1.94 -23.92 35.63
CA PRO A 70 2.52 -25.12 36.20
C PRO A 70 1.43 -26.19 36.25
N GLY A 71 1.48 -27.12 35.28
CA GLY A 71 0.49 -28.18 35.11
C GLY A 71 0.21 -28.95 36.41
N PRO A 72 -1.07 -29.27 36.69
CA PRO A 72 -1.43 -29.95 37.93
C PRO A 72 -0.96 -31.40 37.96
N HIS A 73 -0.63 -31.81 39.18
CA HIS A 73 -0.17 -33.11 39.61
C HIS A 73 -0.98 -34.28 39.03
N GLY A 74 -0.29 -35.33 38.61
CA GLY A 74 -0.87 -36.61 38.22
C GLY A 74 0.06 -37.78 38.54
N LEU A 75 0.36 -37.98 39.82
CA LEU A 75 0.91 -39.24 40.33
C LEU A 75 -0.16 -40.32 40.17
N HIS A 76 0.12 -41.39 39.42
CA HIS A 76 -0.45 -42.70 39.73
C HIS A 76 0.58 -43.78 39.39
N GLY A 77 1.06 -44.42 40.45
CA GLY A 77 1.97 -45.55 40.41
C GLY A 77 1.33 -46.77 39.75
N GLY A 78 2.21 -47.65 39.26
CA GLY A 78 1.83 -48.85 38.53
C GLY A 78 1.16 -49.91 39.38
N HIS A 79 0.59 -50.91 38.71
CA HIS A 79 0.39 -52.25 39.25
C HIS A 79 0.61 -53.28 38.13
N HIS A 80 1.62 -54.12 38.40
CA HIS A 80 1.91 -55.46 37.92
C HIS A 80 0.77 -56.50 38.05
N GLY A 81 0.81 -57.55 37.21
CA GLY A 81 0.16 -58.87 37.41
C GLY A 81 -1.16 -59.05 36.66
N SER A 82 -1.47 -60.16 35.98
CA SER A 82 -0.81 -61.46 35.76
C SER A 82 -1.20 -61.99 34.38
#